data_AF-A0A5M3WKL5-F1
#
_entry.id   AF-A0A5M3WKL5-F1
#
_cell.length_a   1.000
_cell.length_b   1.000
_cell.length_c   1.000
_cell.angle_alpha   90.00
_cell.angle_beta   90.00
_cell.angle_gamma   90.00
#
_symmetry.space_group_name_H-M   'P 1'
#
loop_
_entity.id
_entity.type
_entity.pdbx_description
1 polymer ?
#
loop_
_entity_poly.entity_id
_entity_poly.type
_entity_poly.pdbx_seq_one_letter_code
_entity_poly.pdbx_strand_id
1 'polypeptide(L)'
;MIGNLQPAATFTRRENTPNIARMLPIVLTVGGTIGLAAAFLLTVERLNLAADPDYIPSCSINPVLSCGSIMKSDQAALFGFPNSLLGIFAFAVVTTTGTALWAGARFRPWFWHGLLAGSLAGVILVHWLIFQSLYRIQALCPYCMAVWAVTIPIFWYVTLHLISSAPTQSPGRSLITTAIKFHSTVPMLWGFAVLVLIIQRFWSYWATLL
;
A
#
# COMPACT_ATOMS: atom_id res chain seq x y z
N MET A 1 48.59 46.48 9.08
CA MET A 1 48.37 45.40 8.10
C MET A 1 47.35 44.46 8.68
N ILE A 2 46.13 44.55 8.15
CA ILE A 2 44.92 43.89 8.65
C ILE A 2 44.92 42.47 8.08
N GLY A 3 45.21 41.47 8.90
CA GLY A 3 45.13 40.06 8.53
C GLY A 3 43.69 39.57 8.70
N ASN A 4 43.00 39.34 7.58
CA ASN A 4 41.69 38.71 7.53
C ASN A 4 41.75 37.28 8.07
N LEU A 5 41.14 37.03 9.23
CA LEU A 5 40.77 35.70 9.67
C LEU A 5 39.41 35.37 9.06
N GLN A 6 39.38 34.46 8.09
CA GLN A 6 38.14 33.88 7.56
C GLN A 6 37.47 33.03 8.66
N PRO A 7 36.15 33.16 8.90
CA PRO A 7 35.45 32.25 9.78
C PRO A 7 35.36 30.85 9.16
N ALA A 8 35.55 29.84 10.02
CA ALA A 8 35.48 28.42 9.69
C ALA A 8 34.20 28.09 8.91
N ALA A 9 34.35 27.34 7.82
CA ALA A 9 33.24 26.76 7.08
C ALA A 9 32.39 25.92 8.03
N THR A 10 31.21 26.44 8.39
CA THR A 10 30.15 25.69 9.05
C THR A 10 29.83 24.47 8.20
N PHE A 11 30.09 23.27 8.76
CA PHE A 11 29.54 22.02 8.26
C PHE A 11 28.03 22.21 8.09
N THR A 12 27.58 22.42 6.87
CA THR A 12 26.16 22.35 6.54
C THR A 12 25.76 20.90 6.76
N ARG A 13 25.13 20.65 7.91
CA ARG A 13 24.36 19.44 8.21
C ARG A 13 23.60 19.09 6.93
N ARG A 14 23.96 17.97 6.27
CA ARG A 14 23.16 17.40 5.18
C ARG A 14 21.72 17.38 5.67
N GLU A 15 20.91 18.27 5.13
CA GLU A 15 19.49 18.28 5.46
C GLU A 15 18.93 16.89 5.21
N ASN A 16 18.15 16.41 6.17
CA ASN A 16 17.43 15.14 6.16
C ASN A 16 16.44 15.12 4.99
N THR A 17 16.91 15.02 3.76
CA THR A 17 16.08 14.65 2.62
C THR A 17 15.92 13.13 2.73
N PRO A 18 14.72 12.63 3.04
CA PRO A 18 14.50 11.20 3.09
C PRO A 18 14.88 10.59 1.74
N ASN A 19 15.84 9.65 1.78
CA ASN A 19 16.33 9.01 0.58
C ASN A 19 15.25 8.04 0.07
N ILE A 20 14.37 8.51 -0.81
CA ILE A 20 13.39 7.68 -1.54
C ILE A 20 14.07 6.45 -2.14
N ALA A 21 15.30 6.61 -2.65
CA ALA A 21 16.13 5.53 -3.16
C ALA A 21 16.42 4.41 -2.14
N ARG A 22 16.51 4.72 -0.84
CA ARG A 22 16.69 3.72 0.23
C ARG A 22 15.37 3.11 0.69
N MET A 23 14.29 3.91 0.69
CA MET A 23 12.98 3.45 1.18
C MET A 23 12.23 2.62 0.15
N LEU A 24 12.40 2.87 -1.15
CA LEU A 24 11.68 2.16 -2.20
C LEU A 24 11.91 0.63 -2.15
N PRO A 25 13.16 0.11 -2.07
CA PRO A 25 13.38 -1.34 -1.93
C PRO A 25 12.72 -1.92 -0.68
N ILE A 26 12.76 -1.21 0.45
CA ILE A 26 12.11 -1.63 1.71
C ILE A 26 10.60 -1.72 1.52
N VAL A 27 9.98 -0.66 1.00
CA VAL A 27 8.52 -0.58 0.81
C VAL A 27 8.03 -1.66 -0.13
N LEU A 28 8.72 -1.88 -1.26
CA LEU A 28 8.34 -2.91 -2.22
C LEU A 28 8.55 -4.33 -1.65
N THR A 29 9.67 -4.59 -0.98
CA THR A 29 9.93 -5.92 -0.39
C THR A 29 8.97 -6.21 0.76
N VAL A 30 8.89 -5.33 1.76
CA VAL A 30 8.07 -5.57 2.96
C VAL A 30 6.59 -5.49 2.61
N GLY A 31 6.16 -4.43 1.93
CA GLY A 31 4.77 -4.26 1.52
C GLY A 31 4.32 -5.34 0.55
N GLY A 32 5.18 -5.71 -0.41
CA GLY A 32 4.94 -6.83 -1.31
C GLY A 32 4.79 -8.15 -0.56
N THR A 33 5.70 -8.45 0.37
CA THR A 33 5.66 -9.73 1.11
C THR A 33 4.41 -9.84 1.98
N ILE A 34 4.04 -8.76 2.67
CA ILE A 34 2.80 -8.71 3.48
C ILE A 34 1.57 -8.88 2.57
N GLY A 35 1.51 -8.15 1.46
CA GLY A 35 0.40 -8.25 0.51
C GLY A 35 0.29 -9.65 -0.11
N LEU A 36 1.42 -10.26 -0.45
CA LEU A 36 1.50 -11.61 -0.99
C LEU A 36 1.02 -12.64 0.04
N ALA A 37 1.49 -12.54 1.28
CA ALA A 37 1.07 -13.43 2.36
C ALA A 37 -0.44 -13.30 2.63
N ALA A 38 -0.96 -12.07 2.71
CA ALA A 38 -2.38 -11.84 2.92
C ALA A 38 -3.24 -12.36 1.76
N ALA A 39 -2.82 -12.15 0.51
CA ALA A 39 -3.52 -12.66 -0.67
C ALA A 39 -3.47 -14.19 -0.79
N PHE A 40 -2.34 -14.79 -0.42
CA PHE A 40 -2.21 -16.25 -0.33
C PHE A 40 -3.13 -16.83 0.72
N LEU A 41 -3.10 -16.30 1.96
CA LEU A 41 -3.99 -16.74 3.03
C LEU A 41 -5.46 -16.57 2.65
N LEU A 42 -5.87 -15.43 2.08
CA LEU A 42 -7.23 -15.24 1.58
C LEU A 42 -7.65 -16.30 0.56
N THR A 43 -6.73 -16.74 -0.30
CA THR A 43 -7.00 -17.80 -1.27
C THR A 43 -7.18 -19.14 -0.56
N VAL A 44 -6.32 -19.48 0.40
CA VAL A 44 -6.46 -20.70 1.22
C VAL A 44 -7.79 -20.72 1.98
N GLU A 45 -8.14 -19.63 2.66
CA GLU A 45 -9.42 -19.49 3.36
C GLU A 45 -10.61 -19.69 2.41
N ARG A 46 -10.48 -19.26 1.13
CA ARG A 46 -11.55 -19.40 0.14
C ARG A 46 -11.73 -20.83 -0.30
N LEU A 47 -10.61 -21.55 -0.45
CA LEU A 47 -10.63 -22.97 -0.80
C LEU A 47 -11.23 -23.80 0.33
N ASN A 48 -10.88 -23.50 1.58
CA ASN A 48 -11.48 -24.17 2.75
C ASN A 48 -12.98 -23.92 2.83
N LEU A 49 -13.42 -22.67 2.65
CA LEU A 49 -14.85 -22.31 2.64
C LEU A 49 -15.62 -22.93 1.45
N ALA A 50 -14.94 -23.17 0.33
CA ALA A 50 -15.53 -23.84 -0.82
C ALA A 50 -15.64 -25.37 -0.62
N ALA A 51 -14.73 -25.96 0.17
CA ALA A 51 -14.76 -27.37 0.53
C ALA A 51 -15.78 -27.67 1.65
N ASP A 52 -15.92 -26.76 2.59
CA ASP A 52 -16.84 -26.86 3.73
C ASP A 52 -17.56 -25.50 3.95
N PRO A 53 -18.86 -25.39 3.62
CA PRO A 53 -19.63 -24.15 3.80
C PRO A 53 -19.76 -23.67 5.25
N ASP A 54 -19.57 -24.57 6.22
CA ASP A 54 -19.64 -24.30 7.67
C ASP A 54 -18.27 -23.93 8.25
N TYR A 55 -17.20 -23.97 7.45
CA TYR A 55 -15.88 -23.53 7.84
C TYR A 55 -15.88 -22.04 8.23
N ILE A 56 -15.28 -21.75 9.39
CA ILE A 56 -15.13 -20.39 9.91
C ILE A 56 -13.71 -19.91 9.58
N PRO A 57 -13.53 -18.92 8.68
CA PRO A 57 -12.20 -18.43 8.32
C PRO A 57 -11.45 -17.86 9.52
N SER A 58 -10.13 -18.03 9.55
CA SER A 58 -9.28 -17.51 10.65
C SER A 58 -9.32 -15.98 10.77
N CYS A 59 -9.63 -15.30 9.67
CA CYS A 59 -9.87 -13.85 9.61
C CYS A 59 -11.27 -13.42 10.08
N SER A 60 -12.13 -14.35 10.51
CA SER A 60 -13.47 -14.07 11.05
C SER A 60 -13.44 -14.12 12.58
N ILE A 61 -13.32 -12.95 13.20
CA ILE A 61 -13.11 -12.82 14.66
C ILE A 61 -14.41 -12.45 15.38
N ASN A 62 -15.23 -11.62 14.74
CA ASN A 62 -16.49 -11.14 15.30
C ASN A 62 -17.46 -10.75 14.16
N PRO A 63 -18.71 -10.36 14.46
CA PRO A 63 -19.70 -10.05 13.41
C PRO A 63 -19.30 -8.93 12.45
N VAL A 64 -18.48 -7.97 12.91
CA VAL A 64 -17.95 -6.87 12.07
C VAL A 64 -16.70 -7.32 11.31
N LEU A 65 -15.78 -8.00 11.98
CA LEU A 65 -14.56 -8.58 11.40
C LEU A 65 -14.87 -9.99 10.88
N SER A 66 -15.66 -10.08 9.81
CA SER A 66 -16.11 -11.33 9.19
C SER A 66 -15.59 -11.46 7.77
N CYS A 67 -14.65 -12.37 7.58
CA CYS A 67 -14.08 -12.72 6.28
C CYS A 67 -15.09 -13.47 5.42
N GLY A 68 -15.89 -14.35 6.04
CA GLY A 68 -16.85 -15.21 5.34
C GLY A 68 -17.93 -14.44 4.58
N SER A 69 -18.48 -13.36 5.16
CA SER A 69 -19.48 -12.53 4.49
C SER A 69 -18.91 -11.79 3.27
N ILE A 70 -17.65 -11.35 3.36
CA ILE A 70 -16.94 -10.72 2.23
C ILE A 70 -16.68 -11.76 1.14
N MET A 71 -16.23 -12.96 1.49
CA MET A 71 -15.81 -13.95 0.50
C MET A 71 -16.97 -14.55 -0.28
N LYS A 72 -18.16 -14.62 0.33
CA LYS A 72 -19.41 -15.07 -0.32
C LYS A 72 -20.03 -13.99 -1.22
N SER A 73 -19.53 -12.77 -1.21
CA SER A 73 -20.07 -11.67 -1.99
C SER A 73 -19.57 -11.69 -3.44
N ASP A 74 -20.39 -11.20 -4.38
CA ASP A 74 -20.03 -11.13 -5.81
C ASP A 74 -18.77 -10.27 -6.05
N GLN A 75 -18.55 -9.28 -5.18
CA GLN A 75 -17.41 -8.37 -5.26
C GLN A 75 -16.08 -9.05 -4.94
N ALA A 76 -16.09 -10.27 -4.37
CA ALA A 76 -14.90 -11.04 -4.07
C ALA A 76 -14.29 -11.73 -5.31
N ALA A 77 -14.96 -11.67 -6.45
CA ALA A 77 -14.45 -12.13 -7.74
C ALA A 77 -14.50 -11.02 -8.79
N LEU A 78 -13.47 -10.94 -9.61
CA LEU A 78 -13.38 -10.07 -10.78
C LEU A 78 -12.98 -10.92 -11.97
N PHE A 79 -13.56 -10.63 -13.14
CA PHE A 79 -13.29 -11.38 -14.38
C PHE A 79 -13.49 -12.91 -14.24
N GLY A 80 -14.33 -13.35 -13.31
CA GLY A 80 -14.64 -14.76 -13.06
C GLY A 80 -13.68 -15.49 -12.12
N PHE A 81 -12.67 -14.83 -11.57
CA PHE A 81 -11.75 -15.43 -10.59
C PHE A 81 -11.67 -14.64 -9.28
N PRO A 82 -11.27 -15.26 -8.16
CA PRO A 82 -11.13 -14.57 -6.88
C PRO A 82 -10.12 -13.43 -6.94
N ASN A 83 -10.45 -12.28 -6.35
CA ASN A 83 -9.55 -11.11 -6.29
C ASN A 83 -8.23 -11.43 -5.58
N SER A 84 -8.23 -12.40 -4.67
CA SER A 84 -7.04 -12.87 -3.96
C SER A 84 -5.98 -13.42 -4.91
N LEU A 85 -6.36 -14.02 -6.05
CA LEU A 85 -5.42 -14.49 -7.07
C LEU A 85 -4.72 -13.31 -7.78
N LEU A 86 -5.45 -12.24 -8.11
CA LEU A 86 -4.84 -11.01 -8.63
C LEU A 86 -3.81 -10.45 -7.65
N GLY A 87 -4.16 -10.46 -6.36
CA GLY A 87 -3.26 -10.08 -5.29
C GLY A 87 -1.96 -10.88 -5.32
N ILE A 88 -2.04 -12.21 -5.40
CA ILE A 88 -0.85 -13.08 -5.47
C ILE A 88 0.06 -12.68 -6.64
N PHE A 89 -0.48 -12.55 -7.85
CA PHE A 89 0.33 -12.19 -9.01
C PHE A 89 0.95 -10.79 -8.87
N ALA A 90 0.15 -9.80 -8.49
CA ALA A 90 0.62 -8.42 -8.36
C ALA A 90 1.68 -8.28 -7.26
N PHE A 91 1.44 -8.83 -6.07
CA PHE A 91 2.36 -8.73 -4.95
C PHE A 91 3.61 -9.60 -5.13
N ALA A 92 3.54 -10.71 -5.86
CA ALA A 92 4.74 -11.45 -6.26
C ALA A 92 5.67 -10.60 -7.13
N VAL A 93 5.12 -9.89 -8.12
CA VAL A 93 5.90 -8.94 -8.95
C VAL A 93 6.50 -7.82 -8.09
N VAL A 94 5.72 -7.22 -7.19
CA VAL A 94 6.19 -6.16 -6.30
C VAL A 94 7.32 -6.65 -5.38
N THR A 95 7.15 -7.81 -4.74
CA THR A 95 8.15 -8.42 -3.85
C THR A 95 9.44 -8.74 -4.58
N THR A 96 9.33 -9.35 -5.77
CA THR A 96 10.47 -9.68 -6.63
C THR A 96 11.19 -8.41 -7.08
N THR A 97 10.44 -7.35 -7.39
CA THR A 97 11.04 -6.04 -7.74
C THR A 97 11.83 -5.47 -6.57
N GLY A 98 11.25 -5.45 -5.37
CA GLY A 98 11.92 -4.94 -4.17
C GLY A 98 13.21 -5.72 -3.86
N THR A 99 13.15 -7.05 -3.89
CA THR A 99 14.32 -7.92 -3.65
C THR A 99 15.38 -7.78 -4.72
N ALA A 100 14.99 -7.64 -6.00
CA ALA A 100 15.93 -7.37 -7.08
C ALA A 100 16.65 -6.01 -6.92
N LEU A 101 15.96 -4.97 -6.42
CA LEU A 101 16.62 -3.69 -6.11
C LEU A 101 17.67 -3.84 -4.99
N TRP A 102 17.40 -4.67 -3.97
CA TRP A 102 18.40 -5.01 -2.95
C TRP A 102 19.63 -5.72 -3.53
N ALA A 103 19.42 -6.57 -4.54
CA ALA A 103 20.50 -7.21 -5.29
C ALA A 103 21.24 -6.26 -6.26
N GLY A 104 20.85 -4.98 -6.32
CA GLY A 104 21.47 -3.97 -7.19
C GLY A 104 20.93 -3.94 -8.63
N ALA A 105 19.81 -4.61 -8.91
CA ALA A 105 19.19 -4.59 -10.23
C ALA A 105 18.77 -3.16 -10.64
N ARG A 106 18.91 -2.87 -11.92
CA ARG A 106 18.45 -1.60 -12.53
C ARG A 106 17.41 -1.92 -13.59
N PHE A 107 16.20 -1.42 -13.39
CA PHE A 107 15.09 -1.62 -14.32
C PHE A 107 15.04 -0.52 -15.37
N ARG A 108 14.56 -0.87 -16.57
CA ARG A 108 14.33 0.10 -17.66
C ARG A 108 13.11 0.98 -17.34
N PRO A 109 13.01 2.21 -17.89
CA PRO A 109 11.89 3.12 -17.59
C PRO A 109 10.50 2.53 -17.84
N TRP A 110 10.31 1.75 -18.91
CA TRP A 110 9.01 1.12 -19.22
C TRP A 110 8.50 0.23 -18.08
N PHE A 111 9.40 -0.44 -17.36
CA PHE A 111 9.04 -1.31 -16.25
C PHE A 111 8.42 -0.51 -15.10
N TRP A 112 9.00 0.65 -14.79
CA TRP A 112 8.46 1.56 -13.78
C TRP A 112 7.09 2.13 -14.16
N HIS A 113 6.86 2.40 -15.46
CA HIS A 113 5.54 2.81 -15.93
C HIS A 113 4.51 1.68 -15.80
N GLY A 114 4.91 0.44 -16.11
CA GLY A 114 4.07 -0.74 -15.89
C GLY A 114 3.75 -0.95 -14.41
N LEU A 115 4.74 -0.82 -13.52
CA LEU A 115 4.56 -0.94 -12.08
C LEU A 115 3.67 0.19 -11.51
N LEU A 116 3.80 1.41 -12.04
CA LEU A 116 2.91 2.52 -11.70
C LEU A 116 1.48 2.23 -12.15
N ALA A 117 1.28 1.79 -13.39
CA ALA A 117 -0.05 1.46 -13.91
C ALA A 117 -0.70 0.33 -13.10
N GLY A 118 0.06 -0.73 -12.78
CA GLY A 118 -0.41 -1.84 -11.97
C GLY A 118 -0.75 -1.43 -10.53
N SER A 119 0.12 -0.65 -9.88
CA SER A 119 -0.13 -0.16 -8.51
C SER A 119 -1.28 0.85 -8.45
N LEU A 120 -1.46 1.70 -9.47
CA LEU A 120 -2.62 2.58 -9.61
C LEU A 120 -3.92 1.78 -9.74
N ALA A 121 -3.95 0.77 -10.61
CA ALA A 121 -5.09 -0.12 -10.74
C ALA A 121 -5.39 -0.83 -9.40
N GLY A 122 -4.35 -1.26 -8.68
CA GLY A 122 -4.46 -1.82 -7.34
C GLY A 122 -5.08 -0.85 -6.34
N VAL A 123 -4.64 0.41 -6.29
CA VAL A 123 -5.21 1.43 -5.42
C VAL A 123 -6.69 1.67 -5.74
N ILE A 124 -7.04 1.81 -7.02
CA ILE A 124 -8.44 2.01 -7.45
C ILE A 124 -9.30 0.83 -7.00
N LEU A 125 -8.83 -0.40 -7.24
CA LEU A 125 -9.52 -1.62 -6.83
C LEU A 125 -9.69 -1.68 -5.31
N VAL A 126 -8.65 -1.39 -4.54
CA VAL A 126 -8.68 -1.37 -3.08
C VAL A 126 -9.72 -0.36 -2.57
N HIS A 127 -9.77 0.86 -3.13
CA HIS A 127 -10.74 1.86 -2.71
C HIS A 127 -12.18 1.45 -3.03
N TRP A 128 -12.39 0.82 -4.18
CA TRP A 128 -13.68 0.25 -4.51
C TRP A 128 -14.07 -0.86 -3.52
N LEU A 129 -13.14 -1.77 -3.18
CA LEU A 129 -13.40 -2.82 -2.19
C LEU A 129 -13.63 -2.28 -0.77
N ILE A 130 -12.93 -1.21 -0.36
CA ILE A 130 -13.19 -0.50 0.90
C ILE A 130 -14.63 0.00 0.90
N PHE A 131 -15.06 0.67 -0.18
CA PHE A 131 -16.42 1.17 -0.30
C PHE A 131 -17.46 0.05 -0.23
N GLN A 132 -17.24 -1.07 -0.93
CA GLN A 132 -18.12 -2.23 -0.87
C GLN A 132 -18.18 -2.81 0.56
N SER A 133 -17.03 -2.96 1.22
CA SER A 133 -16.93 -3.50 2.58
C SER A 133 -17.69 -2.64 3.59
N LEU A 134 -17.51 -1.31 3.53
CA LEU A 134 -18.12 -0.37 4.49
C LEU A 134 -19.61 -0.12 4.25
N TYR A 135 -20.01 0.06 2.98
CA TYR A 135 -21.33 0.61 2.64
C TYR A 135 -22.28 -0.37 1.96
N ARG A 136 -21.81 -1.56 1.58
CA ARG A 136 -22.65 -2.61 0.98
C ARG A 136 -22.70 -3.86 1.84
N ILE A 137 -21.53 -4.42 2.17
CA ILE A 137 -21.41 -5.68 2.92
C ILE A 137 -21.52 -5.44 4.43
N GLN A 138 -21.04 -4.28 4.90
CA GLN A 138 -20.97 -3.92 6.33
C GLN A 138 -20.14 -4.92 7.14
N ALA A 139 -19.05 -5.41 6.55
CA ALA A 139 -18.08 -6.29 7.20
C ALA A 139 -16.66 -5.93 6.77
N LEU A 140 -15.70 -6.30 7.60
CA LEU A 140 -14.27 -6.04 7.45
C LEU A 140 -13.50 -7.35 7.52
N CYS A 141 -12.42 -7.44 6.75
CA CYS A 141 -11.51 -8.59 6.78
C CYS A 141 -10.10 -8.10 7.14
N PRO A 142 -9.48 -8.62 8.22
CA PRO A 142 -8.10 -8.29 8.60
C PRO A 142 -7.09 -8.48 7.47
N TYR A 143 -7.21 -9.54 6.67
CA TYR A 143 -6.29 -9.78 5.54
C TYR A 143 -6.49 -8.77 4.40
N CYS A 144 -7.74 -8.40 4.10
CA CYS A 144 -8.03 -7.34 3.13
C CYS A 144 -7.48 -5.99 3.63
N MET A 145 -7.65 -5.66 4.91
CA MET A 145 -7.12 -4.43 5.49
C MET A 145 -5.58 -4.39 5.42
N ALA A 146 -4.90 -5.51 5.60
CA ALA A 146 -3.46 -5.61 5.40
C ALA A 146 -3.07 -5.29 3.94
N VAL A 147 -3.80 -5.83 2.97
CA VAL A 147 -3.62 -5.51 1.54
C VAL A 147 -3.84 -4.01 1.29
N TRP A 148 -4.86 -3.41 1.90
CA TRP A 148 -5.13 -1.97 1.76
C TRP A 148 -3.97 -1.13 2.29
N ALA A 149 -3.47 -1.49 3.48
CA ALA A 149 -2.41 -0.79 4.18
C ALA A 149 -1.07 -0.78 3.40
N VAL A 150 -0.76 -1.86 2.65
CA VAL A 150 0.50 -1.93 1.87
C VAL A 150 0.37 -1.38 0.46
N THR A 151 -0.80 -1.47 -0.16
CA THR A 151 -1.02 -1.02 -1.55
C THR A 151 -0.81 0.49 -1.68
N ILE A 152 -1.27 1.28 -0.70
CA ILE A 152 -1.16 2.75 -0.71
C ILE A 152 0.32 3.20 -0.68
N PRO A 153 1.17 2.76 0.27
CA PRO A 153 2.60 3.05 0.26
C PRO A 153 3.29 2.60 -1.03
N ILE A 154 3.01 1.40 -1.54
CA ILE A 154 3.63 0.89 -2.77
C ILE A 154 3.38 1.86 -3.93
N PHE A 155 2.12 2.21 -4.17
CA PHE A 155 1.75 3.16 -5.23
C PHE A 155 2.42 4.52 -5.04
N TRP A 156 2.41 5.04 -3.82
CA TRP A 156 2.98 6.35 -3.52
C TRP A 156 4.49 6.41 -3.77
N TYR A 157 5.24 5.41 -3.28
CA TYR A 157 6.69 5.37 -3.46
C TYR A 157 7.10 5.09 -4.92
N VAL A 158 6.34 4.29 -5.66
CA VAL A 158 6.55 4.11 -7.11
C VAL A 158 6.31 5.43 -7.86
N THR A 159 5.24 6.16 -7.50
CA THR A 159 4.94 7.48 -8.06
C THR A 159 6.06 8.48 -7.77
N LEU A 160 6.52 8.56 -6.52
CA LEU A 160 7.63 9.41 -6.12
C LEU A 160 8.92 9.06 -6.86
N HIS A 161 9.21 7.77 -7.06
CA HIS A 161 10.38 7.33 -7.83
C HIS A 161 10.34 7.85 -9.26
N LEU A 162 9.20 7.72 -9.94
CA LEU A 162 9.06 8.15 -11.33
C LEU A 162 9.15 9.68 -11.46
N ILE A 163 8.49 10.41 -10.57
CA ILE A 163 8.51 11.88 -10.54
C ILE A 163 9.90 12.40 -10.18
N SER A 164 10.62 11.74 -9.27
CA SER A 164 11.99 12.13 -8.91
C SER A 164 13.00 11.93 -10.05
N SER A 165 12.66 11.08 -11.02
CA SER A 165 13.47 10.82 -12.22
C SER A 165 13.16 11.80 -13.35
N ALA A 166 12.18 12.70 -13.18
CA ALA A 166 11.79 13.67 -14.21
C ALA A 166 12.82 14.82 -14.36
N PRO A 167 12.94 15.41 -15.57
CA PRO A 167 13.87 16.51 -15.82
C PRO A 167 13.66 17.72 -14.89
N THR A 168 14.77 18.38 -14.57
CA THR A 168 14.88 19.49 -13.61
C THR A 168 14.00 20.71 -13.92
N GLN A 169 13.50 20.85 -15.15
CA GLN A 169 12.78 22.03 -15.64
C GLN A 169 11.25 21.83 -15.73
N SER A 170 10.70 20.77 -15.13
CA SER A 170 9.25 20.52 -15.18
C SER A 170 8.45 21.57 -14.38
N PRO A 171 7.37 22.15 -14.95
CA PRO A 171 6.43 22.97 -14.17
C PRO A 171 5.86 22.14 -13.01
N GLY A 172 5.81 22.72 -11.79
CA GLY A 172 5.34 22.03 -10.58
C GLY A 172 6.44 21.44 -9.67
N ARG A 173 7.72 21.73 -9.93
CA ARG A 173 8.85 21.19 -9.15
C ARG A 173 8.80 21.50 -7.65
N SER A 174 8.25 22.65 -7.26
CA SER A 174 8.06 23.00 -5.83
C SER A 174 7.11 22.04 -5.10
N LEU A 175 6.05 21.58 -5.78
CA LEU A 175 5.13 20.58 -5.26
C LEU A 175 5.80 19.21 -5.17
N ILE A 176 6.62 18.85 -6.17
CA ILE A 176 7.40 17.61 -6.19
C ILE A 176 8.39 17.57 -5.02
N THR A 177 9.16 18.65 -4.80
CA THR A 177 10.13 18.71 -3.70
C THR A 177 9.44 18.64 -2.33
N THR A 178 8.26 19.24 -2.21
CA THR A 178 7.45 19.16 -0.98
C THR A 178 6.91 17.75 -0.76
N ALA A 179 6.39 17.09 -1.79
CA ALA A 179 5.92 15.69 -1.72
C ALA A 179 7.05 14.71 -1.36
N ILE A 180 8.27 14.95 -1.84
CA ILE A 180 9.46 14.18 -1.47
C ILE A 180 9.83 14.42 0.00
N LYS A 181 9.79 15.66 0.48
CA LYS A 181 10.07 16.00 1.88
C LYS A 181 9.06 15.36 2.84
N PHE A 182 7.79 15.36 2.46
CA PHE A 182 6.68 14.77 3.23
C PHE A 182 6.26 13.39 2.72
N HIS A 183 7.19 12.63 2.14
CA HIS A 183 6.92 11.34 1.50
C HIS A 183 6.19 10.34 2.42
N SER A 184 6.41 10.38 3.74
CA SER A 184 5.73 9.50 4.70
C SER A 184 4.38 10.05 5.16
N THR A 185 4.18 11.37 5.11
CA THR A 185 2.96 12.03 5.60
C THR A 185 1.75 11.68 4.75
N VAL A 186 1.91 11.61 3.42
CA VAL A 186 0.78 11.33 2.52
C VAL A 186 0.19 9.92 2.75
N PRO A 187 0.98 8.82 2.73
CA PRO A 187 0.44 7.49 3.05
C PRO A 187 -0.14 7.39 4.46
N MET A 188 0.47 8.10 5.43
CA MET A 188 0.00 8.09 6.81
C MET A 188 -1.36 8.77 6.97
N LEU A 189 -1.54 9.95 6.37
CA LEU A 189 -2.84 10.64 6.34
C LEU A 189 -3.89 9.85 5.58
N TRP A 190 -3.49 9.19 4.49
CA TRP A 190 -4.39 8.34 3.71
C TRP A 190 -4.87 7.14 4.52
N GLY A 191 -3.95 6.41 5.14
CA GLY A 191 -4.28 5.30 6.04
C GLY A 191 -5.15 5.76 7.22
N PHE A 192 -4.83 6.92 7.81
CA PHE A 192 -5.62 7.51 8.88
C PHE A 192 -7.05 7.85 8.42
N ALA A 193 -7.21 8.42 7.23
CA ALA A 193 -8.54 8.71 6.68
C ALA A 193 -9.36 7.42 6.51
N VAL A 194 -8.76 6.34 6.01
CA VAL A 194 -9.42 5.02 5.90
C VAL A 194 -9.81 4.48 7.29
N LEU A 195 -8.93 4.60 8.28
CA LEU A 195 -9.22 4.20 9.66
C LEU A 195 -10.38 5.01 10.27
N VAL A 196 -10.41 6.32 10.06
CA VAL A 196 -11.51 7.18 10.52
C VAL A 196 -12.83 6.76 9.88
N LEU A 197 -12.85 6.44 8.58
CA LEU A 197 -14.05 5.95 7.90
C LEU A 197 -14.52 4.60 8.48
N ILE A 198 -13.60 3.70 8.80
CA ILE A 198 -13.90 2.42 9.48
C ILE A 198 -14.51 2.68 10.86
N ILE A 199 -13.87 3.50 11.68
CA ILE A 199 -14.33 3.80 13.05
C ILE A 199 -15.71 4.45 13.03
N GLN A 200 -15.92 5.47 12.17
CA GLN A 200 -17.22 6.12 12.05
C GLN A 200 -18.31 5.15 11.59
N ARG A 201 -18.02 4.29 10.61
CA ARG A 201 -19.03 3.39 10.05
C ARG A 201 -19.48 2.33 11.06
N PHE A 202 -18.58 1.83 11.88
CA PHE A 202 -18.85 0.77 12.87
C PHE A 202 -18.97 1.30 14.30
N TRP A 203 -19.15 2.62 14.48
CA TRP A 203 -19.17 3.26 15.80
C TRP A 203 -20.17 2.63 16.76
N SER A 204 -21.37 2.30 16.28
CA SER A 204 -22.42 1.65 17.08
C SER A 204 -21.98 0.32 17.67
N TYR A 205 -21.17 -0.47 16.94
CA TYR A 205 -20.61 -1.72 17.43
C TYR A 205 -19.46 -1.49 18.42
N TRP A 206 -18.57 -0.54 18.15
CA TRP A 206 -17.47 -0.23 19.06
C TRP A 206 -17.97 0.33 20.39
N ALA A 207 -19.02 1.14 20.35
CA ALA A 207 -19.64 1.70 21.54
C ALA A 207 -20.26 0.64 22.46
N THR A 208 -20.62 -0.55 21.96
CA THR A 208 -21.12 -1.64 22.82
C THR A 208 -20.01 -2.44 23.51
N LEU A 209 -18.75 -2.20 23.18
CA LEU A 209 -17.57 -2.85 23.79
C LEU A 209 -16.87 -1.97 24.84
N LEU A 210 -17.28 -0.71 24.99
CA LEU A 210 -16.82 0.25 26.01
C LEU A 210 -17.75 0.22 27.23
#